data_AF-A0A3D2N151-F1
#
_entry.id   AF-A0A3D2N151-F1
#
_cell.length_a   1.000
_cell.length_b   1.000
_cell.length_c   1.000
_cell.angle_alpha   90.00
_cell.angle_beta   90.00
_cell.angle_gamma   90.00
#
_symmetry.space_group_name_H-M   'P 1'
#
loop_
_entity.id
_entity.type
_entity.pdbx_description
1 polymer ?
#
loop_
_entity_poly.entity_id
_entity_poly.type
_entity_poly.pdbx_seq_one_letter_code
_entity_poly.pdbx_strand_id
1 'polypeptide(L)' 'DIEKAIHSGEKAFQPGLLAAANRGFLYIDEVNLLEDHIVDALLDVAASGINVV' A
#
# COMPACT_ATOMS: atom_id res chain seq x y z
N ASP A 1 0.39 12.46 10.64
CA ASP A 1 1.11 11.85 11.78
C ASP A 1 2.63 12.12 11.76
N ILE A 2 3.08 13.25 11.22
CA ILE A 2 4.51 13.65 11.23
C ILE A 2 4.88 14.33 12.55
N GLU A 3 3.97 15.12 13.12
CA GLU A 3 4.23 15.88 14.36
C GLU A 3 4.54 14.97 15.56
N LYS A 4 3.86 13.82 15.71
CA LYS A 4 4.16 12.86 16.79
C LYS A 4 5.50 12.15 16.62
N ALA A 5 5.87 11.80 15.38
CA ALA A 5 7.12 11.09 15.09
C ALA A 5 8.35 11.96 15.39
N ILE A 6 8.26 13.28 15.15
CA ILE A 6 9.34 14.23 15.43
C ILE A 6 9.51 14.47 16.93
N HIS A 7 8.42 14.48 17.71
CA HIS A 7 8.47 14.74 19.15
C HIS A 7 8.80 13.51 20.02
N SER A 8 8.49 12.29 19.57
CA SER A 8 8.67 11.05 20.35
C SER A 8 9.72 10.08 19.82
N GLY A 9 10.20 10.27 18.58
CA GLY A 9 11.12 9.33 17.93
C GLY A 9 10.46 8.02 17.46
N GLU A 10 9.15 7.84 17.66
CA GLU A 10 8.45 6.63 17.26
C GLU A 10 7.91 6.76 15.82
N LYS A 11 8.42 5.90 14.93
CA LYS A 11 7.91 5.76 13.56
C LYS A 11 6.60 4.96 13.61
N ALA A 12 5.47 5.64 13.45
CA ALA A 12 4.18 4.97 13.35
C ALA A 12 4.02 4.33 11.97
N PHE A 13 3.50 3.10 11.94
CA PHE A 13 3.07 2.47 10.70
C PHE A 13 1.93 3.26 10.06
N GLN A 14 2.07 3.57 8.77
CA GLN A 14 1.05 4.28 8.00
C GLN A 14 0.49 3.34 6.93
N PRO A 15 -0.77 2.89 7.06
CA PRO A 15 -1.38 2.00 6.06
C PRO A 15 -1.50 2.70 4.70
N GLY A 16 -1.15 1.97 3.64
CA GLY A 16 -1.23 2.45 2.26
C GLY A 16 -2.56 2.14 1.56
N LEU A 17 -2.58 2.32 0.24
CA LEU A 17 -3.77 2.16 -0.59
C LEU A 17 -4.41 0.77 -0.49
N LEU A 18 -3.59 -0.29 -0.48
CA LEU A 18 -4.09 -1.67 -0.36
C LEU A 18 -4.79 -1.91 0.98
N ALA A 19 -4.28 -1.32 2.07
CA ALA A 19 -4.94 -1.41 3.38
C ALA A 19 -6.26 -0.63 3.39
N ALA A 20 -6.29 0.56 2.76
CA ALA A 20 -7.51 1.36 2.63
C ALA A 20 -8.59 0.66 1.77
N ALA A 21 -8.18 -0.14 0.78
CA ALA A 21 -9.07 -0.88 -0.10
C ALA A 21 -9.43 -2.29 0.42
N ASN A 22 -8.99 -2.69 1.61
CA ASN A 22 -9.27 -4.02 2.15
C ASN A 22 -10.78 -4.28 2.24
N ARG A 23 -11.24 -5.40 1.66
CA ARG A 23 -12.67 -5.75 1.48
C ARG A 23 -13.49 -4.76 0.62
N GLY A 24 -12.82 -3.86 -0.09
CA GLY A 24 -13.37 -2.96 -1.08
C GLY A 24 -12.76 -3.21 -2.46
N PHE A 25 -12.67 -2.16 -3.27
CA PHE A 25 -12.08 -2.21 -4.61
C PHE A 25 -10.99 -1.16 -4.74
N LEU A 26 -9.87 -1.53 -5.38
CA LEU A 26 -8.83 -0.61 -5.83
C LEU A 26 -8.94 -0.50 -7.36
N TYR A 27 -9.35 0.66 -7.86
CA TYR A 27 -9.42 0.94 -9.30
C TYR A 27 -8.16 1.66 -9.76
N ILE A 28 -7.62 1.24 -10.91
CA ILE A 28 -6.43 1.82 -11.53
C ILE A 28 -6.77 2.03 -13.01
N ASP A 29 -6.64 3.27 -13.48
CA ASP A 29 -7.03 3.64 -14.85
C ASP A 29 -5.94 3.24 -15.87
N GLU A 30 -4.74 3.80 -15.74
CA GLU A 30 -3.62 3.58 -16.67
C GLU A 30 -2.61 2.55 -16.14
N VAL A 31 -3.03 1.29 -16.03
CA VAL A 31 -2.20 0.20 -15.48
C VAL A 31 -0.86 0.03 -16.21
N ASN A 32 -0.81 0.35 -17.50
CA ASN A 32 0.37 0.24 -18.35
C ASN A 32 1.46 1.29 -18.06
N LEU A 33 1.18 2.29 -17.21
CA LEU A 33 2.16 3.29 -16.79
C LEU A 33 2.77 3.00 -15.42
N LEU A 34 2.32 1.94 -14.74
CA LEU A 34 2.90 1.52 -13.48
C LEU A 34 4.30 0.94 -13.69
N GLU A 35 5.18 1.17 -12.72
CA GLU A 35 6.47 0.50 -12.69
C GLU A 35 6.28 -1.01 -12.44
N ASP A 36 7.11 -1.84 -13.09
CA ASP A 36 7.01 -3.31 -13.04
C ASP A 36 6.88 -3.86 -11.62
N HIS A 37 7.68 -3.31 -10.69
CA HIS A 37 7.67 -3.75 -9.29
C HIS A 37 6.35 -3.45 -8.55
N ILE A 38 5.60 -2.44 -8.97
CA ILE A 38 4.26 -2.14 -8.43
C ILE A 38 3.26 -3.16 -8.96
N VAL A 39 3.36 -3.50 -10.25
CA VAL A 39 2.51 -4.53 -10.86
C VAL A 39 2.74 -5.87 -10.17
N ASP A 40 3.99 -6.25 -9.96
CA ASP A 40 4.35 -7.48 -9.24
C ASP A 40 3.76 -7.50 -7.82
N ALA A 41 3.91 -6.41 -7.06
CA ALA A 41 3.33 -6.30 -5.72
C ALA A 41 1.80 -6.42 -5.73
N LEU A 42 1.12 -5.81 -6.71
CA LEU A 42 -0.34 -5.93 -6.85
C LEU A 42 -0.75 -7.37 -7.18
N LEU A 43 -0.02 -8.06 -8.06
CA LEU A 43 -0.27 -9.46 -8.41
C LEU A 43 -0.06 -10.39 -7.22
N ASP A 44 1.01 -10.19 -6.45
CA ASP A 44 1.30 -10.97 -5.24
C ASP A 44 0.18 -10.82 -4.20
N VAL A 45 -0.30 -9.61 -3.99
CA VAL A 45 -1.40 -9.34 -3.05
C VAL A 45 -2.73 -9.88 -3.56
N ALA A 46 -2.99 -9.79 -4.86
CA ALA A 46 -4.21 -10.37 -5.45
C ALA A 46 -4.23 -11.90 -5.34
N ALA A 47 -3.08 -12.56 -5.47
CA ALA A 47 -2.96 -14.01 -5.34
C ALA A 47 -2.97 -14.49 -3.89
N SER A 48 -2.24 -13.83 -3.00
CA SER A 48 -2.08 -14.24 -1.60
C SER A 48 -3.17 -13.72 -0.67
N GLY A 49 -3.82 -12.61 -1.04
CA GLY A 49 -4.72 -11.85 -0.18
C GLY A 49 -4.02 -11.08 0.95
N ILE A 50 -2.68 -11.05 0.98
CA ILE A 50 -1.89 -10.45 2.07
C ILE A 50 -0.84 -9.50 1.48
N ASN A 51 -0.83 -8.25 1.96
CA ASN A 51 0.22 -7.29 1.66
C ASN A 51 1.22 -7.20 2.82
N VAL A 52 2.48 -7.54 2.57
CA VAL A 52 3.58 -7.49 3.55
C VAL A 52 4.44 -6.25 3.28
N VAL A 53 4.61 -5.40 4.28
CA VAL A 53 5.25 -4.06 4.20
C VAL A 53 6.20 -3.81 5.36
#